data_AF-A0A7V7TUM2-F1
#
_entry.id   AF-A0A7V7TUM2-F1
#
_cell.length_a   1.000
_cell.length_b   1.000
_cell.length_c   1.000
_cell.angle_alpha   90.00
_cell.angle_beta   90.00
_cell.angle_gamma   90.00
#
_symmetry.space_group_name_H-M   'P 1'
#
loop_
_entity.id
_entity.type
_entity.pdbx_description
1 polymer ?
#
loop_
_entity_poly.entity_id
_entity_poly.type
_entity_poly.pdbx_seq_one_letter_code
_entity_poly.pdbx_strand_id
1 'polypeptide(L)'
;MSISEREPVEAARSLRPRSLHDLRSGQALLASLAFRAVCGAVAVAGPPNAGTQLALLVPAVAVALPHGALDGRDGKRLFVPQHGRLWFVPFLGSYAALSMATLLLWWFSPFLALSGFLLISLVHFGQCDRETASSFPRASVLARGGIPIVLPTLAFPDEVGRLFAWLAGERNAAVVLALLVGPVAVVWLAAVAVEVAQALLEPQRRRPGDALTALSVAGALALLFATVPPLLAFALYFSLFHASRALLQATAGEGTDPRTAIGRAMRDAVPLSIAAIAIGAILFLFQPAGAATPAVLRAVFLLLSALTVPHMWLEHRLRIDADSMSKRLEAAAVREERP
;
A
#
# COMPACT_ATOMS: atom_id res chain seq x y z
N MET A 1 46.02 -23.38 -2.61
CA MET A 1 45.75 -22.35 -1.58
C MET A 1 45.53 -21.06 -2.34
N SER A 2 44.36 -20.45 -2.49
CA SER A 2 43.14 -20.42 -1.70
C SER A 2 41.95 -20.23 -2.64
N ILE A 3 40.95 -21.11 -2.55
CA ILE A 3 39.59 -20.91 -3.09
C ILE A 3 38.80 -20.42 -1.87
N SER A 4 38.58 -19.12 -1.69
CA SER A 4 37.78 -18.65 -0.53
C SER A 4 37.29 -17.19 -0.59
N GLU A 5 36.99 -16.59 -1.75
CA GLU A 5 36.46 -15.19 -1.73
C GLU A 5 35.27 -14.90 -2.65
N ARG A 6 34.81 -15.87 -3.47
CA ARG A 6 33.64 -15.66 -4.35
C ARG A 6 32.29 -16.11 -3.75
N GLU A 7 32.28 -16.84 -2.64
CA GLU A 7 31.04 -17.37 -2.05
C GLU A 7 30.12 -16.35 -1.34
N PRO A 8 30.56 -15.25 -0.70
CA PRO A 8 29.64 -14.47 0.14
C PRO A 8 28.63 -13.64 -0.67
N VAL A 9 28.94 -13.28 -1.92
CA VAL A 9 28.05 -12.48 -2.78
C VAL A 9 27.01 -13.34 -3.49
N GLU A 10 27.35 -14.58 -3.86
CA GLU A 10 26.39 -15.57 -4.38
C GLU A 10 25.54 -16.19 -3.28
N ALA A 11 26.08 -16.40 -2.07
CA ALA A 11 25.30 -16.82 -0.90
C ALA A 11 24.28 -15.76 -0.47
N ALA A 12 24.61 -14.47 -0.58
CA ALA A 12 23.66 -13.39 -0.30
C ALA A 12 22.54 -13.28 -1.35
N ARG A 13 22.76 -13.74 -2.59
CA ARG A 13 21.72 -13.81 -3.64
C ARG A 13 20.91 -15.10 -3.60
N SER A 14 21.47 -16.21 -3.13
CA SER A 14 20.81 -17.52 -3.02
C SER A 14 19.88 -17.64 -1.80
N LEU A 15 20.01 -16.73 -0.83
CA LEU A 15 19.16 -16.62 0.36
C LEU A 15 18.00 -15.63 0.23
N ARG A 16 17.47 -15.39 -0.99
CA ARG A 16 16.04 -15.03 -1.09
C ARG A 16 15.27 -16.32 -0.85
N PRO A 17 14.74 -16.57 0.36
CA PRO A 17 14.27 -17.91 0.68
C PRO A 17 13.06 -18.21 -0.20
N ARG A 18 13.09 -19.36 -0.89
CA ARG A 18 11.95 -19.90 -1.65
C ARG A 18 10.64 -19.79 -0.87
N SER A 19 10.70 -19.87 0.46
CA SER A 19 9.58 -19.70 1.39
C SER A 19 8.83 -18.37 1.29
N LEU A 20 9.48 -17.22 1.06
CA LEU A 20 8.77 -15.92 1.03
C LEU A 20 7.95 -15.74 -0.23
N HIS A 21 8.47 -16.19 -1.37
CA HIS A 21 7.71 -16.20 -2.62
C HIS A 21 6.46 -17.06 -2.47
N ASP A 22 6.63 -18.27 -1.94
CA ASP A 22 5.54 -19.23 -1.79
C ASP A 22 4.50 -18.76 -0.76
N LEU A 23 4.93 -18.14 0.34
CA LEU A 23 4.04 -17.49 1.32
C LEU A 23 3.24 -16.34 0.70
N ARG A 24 3.88 -15.49 -0.12
CA ARG A 24 3.20 -14.38 -0.81
C ARG A 24 2.20 -14.90 -1.84
N SER A 25 2.57 -15.91 -2.62
CA SER A 25 1.68 -16.53 -3.60
C SER A 25 0.50 -17.22 -2.93
N GLY A 26 0.75 -17.95 -1.83
CA GLY A 26 -0.31 -18.57 -1.02
C GLY A 26 -1.26 -17.55 -0.41
N GLN A 27 -0.72 -16.48 0.20
CA GLN A 27 -1.53 -15.38 0.75
C GLN A 27 -2.37 -14.69 -0.34
N ALA A 28 -1.78 -14.43 -1.52
CA ALA A 28 -2.50 -13.82 -2.63
C ALA A 28 -3.64 -14.71 -3.16
N LEU A 29 -3.43 -16.03 -3.24
CA LEU A 29 -4.46 -16.98 -3.65
C LEU A 29 -5.61 -17.06 -2.64
N LEU A 30 -5.29 -17.13 -1.34
CA LEU A 30 -6.30 -17.12 -0.28
C LEU A 30 -7.15 -15.85 -0.30
N ALA A 31 -6.49 -14.69 -0.44
CA ALA A 31 -7.20 -13.42 -0.61
C ALA A 31 -8.08 -13.43 -1.87
N SER A 32 -7.59 -13.97 -2.99
CA SER A 32 -8.35 -14.06 -4.24
C SER A 32 -9.62 -14.92 -4.11
N LEU A 33 -9.56 -16.01 -3.34
CA LEU A 33 -10.72 -16.86 -3.05
C LEU A 33 -11.73 -16.12 -2.16
N ALA A 34 -11.26 -15.45 -1.11
CA ALA A 34 -12.11 -14.63 -0.25
C ALA A 34 -12.83 -13.53 -1.04
N PHE A 35 -12.12 -12.86 -1.95
CA PHE A 35 -12.72 -11.82 -2.80
C PHE A 35 -13.80 -12.38 -3.71
N ARG A 36 -13.57 -13.52 -4.37
CA ARG A 36 -14.58 -14.17 -5.22
C ARG A 36 -15.80 -14.62 -4.41
N ALA A 37 -15.60 -15.14 -3.20
CA ALA A 37 -16.69 -15.52 -2.30
C ALA A 37 -17.54 -14.31 -1.90
N VAL A 38 -16.91 -13.17 -1.55
CA VAL A 38 -17.63 -11.93 -1.25
C VAL A 38 -18.39 -11.41 -2.47
N CYS A 39 -17.77 -11.42 -3.66
CA CYS A 39 -18.46 -11.01 -4.88
C CYS A 39 -19.70 -11.88 -5.15
N GLY A 40 -19.58 -13.20 -4.98
CA GLY A 40 -20.71 -14.12 -5.08
C GLY A 40 -21.81 -13.86 -4.04
N ALA A 41 -21.42 -13.59 -2.78
CA ALA A 41 -22.37 -13.25 -1.73
C ALA A 41 -23.11 -11.94 -2.02
N VAL A 42 -22.40 -10.90 -2.49
CA VAL A 42 -23.00 -9.61 -2.89
C VAL A 42 -23.91 -9.78 -4.11
N ALA A 43 -23.54 -10.62 -5.08
CA ALA A 43 -24.38 -10.89 -6.25
C ALA A 43 -25.69 -11.60 -5.89
N VAL A 44 -25.69 -12.47 -4.86
CA VAL A 44 -26.88 -13.22 -4.43
C VAL A 44 -27.73 -12.46 -3.41
N ALA A 45 -27.11 -11.87 -2.39
CA ALA A 45 -27.80 -11.24 -1.27
C ALA A 45 -27.98 -9.72 -1.43
N GLY A 46 -27.35 -9.13 -2.45
CA GLY A 46 -27.26 -7.68 -2.63
C GLY A 46 -26.13 -7.05 -1.80
N PRO A 47 -25.76 -5.79 -2.10
CA PRO A 47 -24.74 -5.08 -1.36
C PRO A 47 -25.22 -4.70 0.06
N PRO A 48 -24.35 -4.76 1.07
CA PRO A 48 -24.71 -4.28 2.40
C PRO A 48 -24.96 -2.77 2.38
N ASN A 49 -25.85 -2.31 3.26
CA ASN A 49 -26.12 -0.87 3.41
C ASN A 49 -24.87 -0.09 3.87
N ALA A 50 -24.87 1.23 3.67
CA ALA A 50 -23.73 2.09 3.98
C ALA A 50 -23.29 2.04 5.45
N GLY A 51 -24.23 1.86 6.40
CA GLY A 51 -23.91 1.71 7.82
C GLY A 51 -23.08 0.45 8.10
N THR A 52 -23.50 -0.68 7.54
CA THR A 52 -22.76 -1.95 7.63
C THR A 52 -21.39 -1.84 6.95
N GLN A 53 -21.30 -1.20 5.78
CA GLN A 53 -20.01 -1.00 5.11
C GLN A 53 -19.03 -0.20 5.99
N LEU A 54 -19.49 0.87 6.63
CA LEU A 54 -18.65 1.66 7.54
C LEU A 54 -18.27 0.90 8.82
N ALA A 55 -19.21 0.13 9.39
CA ALA A 55 -18.94 -0.72 10.55
C ALA A 55 -17.87 -1.79 10.25
N LEU A 56 -17.75 -2.22 8.99
CA LEU A 56 -16.68 -3.12 8.53
C LEU A 56 -15.38 -2.38 8.17
N LEU A 57 -15.46 -1.15 7.67
CA LEU A 57 -14.30 -0.34 7.29
C LEU A 57 -13.38 -0.04 8.49
N VAL A 58 -13.94 0.43 9.61
CA VAL A 58 -13.17 0.82 10.80
C VAL A 58 -12.29 -0.33 11.35
N PRO A 59 -12.83 -1.54 11.63
CA PRO A 59 -12.00 -2.65 12.09
C PRO A 59 -11.04 -3.14 11.01
N ALA A 60 -11.42 -3.12 9.72
CA ALA A 60 -10.49 -3.48 8.64
C ALA A 60 -9.28 -2.53 8.58
N VAL A 61 -9.50 -1.23 8.72
CA VAL A 61 -8.43 -0.24 8.83
C VAL A 61 -7.61 -0.48 10.09
N ALA A 62 -8.22 -0.73 11.24
CA ALA A 62 -7.50 -0.99 12.49
C ALA A 62 -6.61 -2.24 12.42
N VAL A 63 -7.08 -3.32 11.80
CA VAL A 63 -6.30 -4.55 11.55
C VAL A 63 -5.19 -4.30 10.52
N ALA A 64 -5.39 -3.39 9.59
CA ALA A 64 -4.38 -3.03 8.61
C ALA A 64 -3.31 -2.11 9.21
N LEU A 65 -3.63 -1.15 10.08
CA LEU A 65 -2.68 -0.16 10.65
C LEU A 65 -1.29 -0.72 11.05
N PRO A 66 -1.18 -1.93 11.66
CA PRO A 66 0.10 -2.54 11.97
C PRO A 66 1.14 -2.55 10.84
N HIS A 67 0.76 -2.68 9.55
CA HIS A 67 1.76 -2.69 8.48
C HIS A 67 2.47 -1.35 8.32
N GLY A 68 1.74 -0.23 8.42
CA GLY A 68 2.33 1.12 8.39
C GLY A 68 2.97 1.50 9.73
N ALA A 69 2.46 0.99 10.84
CA ALA A 69 3.05 1.20 12.16
C ALA A 69 4.43 0.53 12.34
N LEU A 70 4.88 -0.30 11.39
CA LEU A 70 6.26 -0.77 11.32
C LEU A 70 7.25 0.35 10.94
N ASP A 71 6.77 1.54 10.58
CA ASP A 71 7.60 2.74 10.40
C ASP A 71 8.49 3.04 11.61
N GLY A 72 8.14 2.58 12.81
CA GLY A 72 9.02 2.68 13.98
C GLY A 72 10.33 1.88 13.82
N ARG A 73 10.31 0.73 13.14
CA ARG A 73 11.52 -0.04 12.82
C ARG A 73 12.36 0.67 11.75
N ASP A 74 11.70 1.21 10.74
CA ASP A 74 12.33 1.92 9.64
C ASP A 74 12.90 3.27 10.09
N GLY A 75 12.22 3.97 10.98
CA GLY A 75 12.71 5.14 11.69
C GLY A 75 13.95 4.83 12.53
N LYS A 76 13.99 3.70 13.25
CA LYS A 76 15.22 3.26 13.93
C LYS A 76 16.36 3.08 12.95
N ARG A 77 16.14 2.37 11.83
CA ARG A 77 17.16 2.12 10.81
C ARG A 77 17.73 3.43 10.24
N LEU A 78 16.86 4.40 9.98
CA LEU A 78 17.23 5.68 9.39
C LEU A 78 17.93 6.63 10.38
N PHE A 79 17.42 6.73 11.61
CA PHE A 79 17.83 7.81 12.53
C PHE A 79 18.84 7.38 13.60
N VAL A 80 18.91 6.08 13.97
CA VAL A 80 19.89 5.60 14.97
C VAL A 80 21.34 5.88 14.58
N PRO A 81 21.78 5.70 13.32
CA PRO A 81 23.17 5.96 12.93
C PRO A 81 23.64 7.39 13.20
N GLN A 82 22.73 8.37 13.16
CA GLN A 82 23.05 9.79 13.32
C GLN A 82 22.73 10.33 14.72
N HIS A 83 21.71 9.78 15.40
CA HIS A 83 21.15 10.36 16.63
C HIS A 83 21.20 9.40 17.84
N GLY A 84 21.72 8.18 17.66
CA GLY A 84 21.89 7.20 18.74
C GLY A 84 20.60 6.94 19.53
N ARG A 85 20.65 7.09 20.86
CA ARG A 85 19.48 6.88 21.75
C ARG A 85 18.35 7.89 21.54
N LEU A 86 18.63 9.05 20.95
CA LEU A 86 17.67 10.12 20.71
C LEU A 86 17.03 10.05 19.31
N TRP A 87 17.22 8.95 18.57
CA TRP A 87 16.66 8.72 17.23
C TRP A 87 15.16 8.99 17.11
N PHE A 88 14.40 8.78 18.20
CA PHE A 88 12.94 8.94 18.22
C PHE A 88 12.52 10.42 18.09
N VAL A 89 13.37 11.38 18.49
CA VAL A 89 13.06 12.81 18.42
C VAL A 89 12.94 13.30 16.97
N PRO A 90 13.96 13.17 16.10
CA PRO A 90 13.83 13.57 14.70
C PRO A 90 12.85 12.67 13.93
N PHE A 91 12.71 11.39 14.29
CA PHE A 91 11.70 10.51 13.70
C PHE A 91 10.28 11.02 13.97
N LEU A 92 9.87 11.13 15.25
CA LEU A 92 8.52 11.59 15.59
C LEU A 92 8.29 13.04 15.17
N GLY A 93 9.31 13.90 15.25
CA GLY A 93 9.23 15.29 14.78
C GLY A 93 8.93 15.38 13.29
N SER A 94 9.68 14.64 12.45
CA SER A 94 9.45 14.59 11.00
C SER A 94 8.09 13.97 10.65
N TYR A 95 7.72 12.87 11.32
CA TYR A 95 6.44 12.20 11.12
C TYR A 95 5.26 13.13 11.45
N ALA A 96 5.26 13.73 12.64
CA ALA A 96 4.21 14.64 13.09
C ALA A 96 4.13 15.90 12.22
N ALA A 97 5.27 16.45 11.78
CA ALA A 97 5.30 17.61 10.90
C ALA A 97 4.65 17.31 9.53
N LEU A 98 4.96 16.17 8.92
CA LEU A 98 4.36 15.75 7.64
C LEU A 98 2.87 15.41 7.78
N SER A 99 2.48 14.71 8.86
CA SER A 99 1.07 14.46 9.16
C SER A 99 0.29 15.77 9.35
N MET A 100 0.85 16.71 10.12
CA MET A 100 0.22 18.01 10.35
C MET A 100 0.13 18.82 9.05
N ALA A 101 1.19 18.86 8.24
CA ALA A 101 1.16 19.52 6.94
C ALA A 101 0.07 18.93 6.03
N THR A 102 -0.14 17.62 6.08
CA THR A 102 -1.21 16.95 5.33
C THR A 102 -2.60 17.37 5.83
N LEU A 103 -2.81 17.40 7.15
CA LEU A 103 -4.08 17.86 7.74
C LEU A 103 -4.36 19.34 7.44
N LEU A 104 -3.33 20.20 7.48
CA LEU A 104 -3.44 21.59 7.08
C LEU A 104 -3.77 21.72 5.58
N LEU A 105 -3.23 20.86 4.72
CA LEU A 105 -3.59 20.83 3.30
C LEU A 105 -5.07 20.47 3.11
N TRP A 106 -5.59 19.49 3.86
CA TRP A 106 -7.03 19.18 3.88
C TRP A 106 -7.86 20.39 4.31
N TRP A 107 -7.40 21.15 5.30
CA TRP A 107 -8.09 22.33 5.80
C TRP A 107 -8.11 23.49 4.78
N PHE A 108 -6.97 23.80 4.16
CA PHE A 108 -6.86 24.95 3.24
C PHE A 108 -7.33 24.63 1.83
N SER A 109 -7.13 23.41 1.35
CA SER A 109 -7.45 23.03 -0.03
C SER A 109 -7.83 21.54 -0.13
N PRO A 110 -9.09 21.18 0.17
CA PRO A 110 -9.58 19.81 0.06
C PRO A 110 -9.40 19.19 -1.34
N PHE A 111 -9.46 20.01 -2.40
CA PHE A 111 -9.21 19.56 -3.78
C PHE A 111 -7.79 19.01 -3.96
N LEU A 112 -6.77 19.79 -3.57
CA LEU A 112 -5.37 19.37 -3.64
C LEU A 112 -5.09 18.20 -2.70
N ALA A 113 -5.66 18.21 -1.50
CA ALA A 113 -5.50 17.13 -0.52
C ALA A 113 -6.06 15.81 -1.05
N LEU A 114 -7.29 15.80 -1.57
CA LEU A 114 -7.90 14.62 -2.17
C LEU A 114 -7.12 14.13 -3.39
N SER A 115 -6.79 15.03 -4.32
CA SER A 115 -6.04 14.68 -5.53
C SER A 115 -4.66 14.11 -5.21
N GLY A 116 -3.94 14.75 -4.27
CA GLY A 116 -2.65 14.29 -3.79
C GLY A 116 -2.73 12.95 -3.07
N PHE A 117 -3.73 12.76 -2.20
CA PHE A 117 -3.97 11.50 -1.51
C PHE A 117 -4.24 10.35 -2.48
N LEU A 118 -5.08 10.54 -3.50
CA LEU A 118 -5.36 9.53 -4.52
C LEU A 118 -4.11 9.21 -5.35
N LEU A 119 -3.34 10.22 -5.74
CA LEU A 119 -2.10 10.03 -6.50
C LEU A 119 -1.05 9.25 -5.69
N ILE A 120 -0.81 9.65 -4.44
CA ILE A 120 0.14 8.97 -3.56
C ILE A 120 -0.32 7.53 -3.29
N SER A 121 -1.63 7.33 -3.05
CA SER A 121 -2.20 5.99 -2.83
C SER A 121 -2.03 5.10 -4.05
N LEU A 122 -2.30 5.60 -5.25
CA LEU A 122 -2.09 4.87 -6.50
C LEU A 122 -0.63 4.44 -6.64
N VAL A 123 0.32 5.35 -6.41
CA VAL A 123 1.75 5.03 -6.50
C VAL A 123 2.16 4.03 -5.42
N HIS A 124 1.72 4.21 -4.18
CA HIS A 124 2.03 3.34 -3.04
C HIS A 124 1.54 1.91 -3.29
N PHE A 125 0.23 1.74 -3.55
CA PHE A 125 -0.35 0.43 -3.84
C PHE A 125 0.31 -0.21 -5.05
N GLY A 126 0.55 0.55 -6.13
CA GLY A 126 1.20 0.04 -7.33
C GLY A 126 2.64 -0.43 -7.09
N GLN A 127 3.39 0.24 -6.22
CA GLN A 127 4.77 -0.16 -5.88
C GLN A 127 4.81 -1.41 -5.00
N CYS A 128 3.87 -1.56 -4.06
CA CYS A 128 3.80 -2.69 -3.13
C CYS A 128 3.23 -3.96 -3.76
N ASP A 129 2.27 -3.81 -4.68
CA ASP A 129 1.48 -4.94 -5.22
C ASP A 129 1.96 -5.46 -6.57
N ARG A 130 2.83 -4.73 -7.26
CA ARG A 130 3.44 -5.23 -8.49
C ARG A 130 4.34 -6.44 -8.25
N GLU A 131 4.58 -7.18 -9.32
CA GLU A 131 5.68 -8.15 -9.37
C GLU A 131 7.03 -7.43 -9.54
N THR A 132 8.08 -8.05 -9.03
CA THR A 132 9.42 -7.43 -9.00
C THR A 132 10.04 -7.37 -10.39
N ALA A 133 9.70 -8.30 -11.29
CA ALA A 133 10.28 -8.44 -12.62
C ALA A 133 9.30 -7.95 -13.71
N SER A 134 9.22 -6.64 -13.93
CA SER A 134 8.50 -6.05 -15.07
C SER A 134 9.47 -5.27 -15.96
N SER A 135 9.36 -5.47 -17.28
CA SER A 135 10.09 -4.68 -18.29
C SER A 135 9.56 -3.23 -18.40
N PHE A 136 8.38 -2.95 -17.85
CA PHE A 136 7.73 -1.63 -17.86
C PHE A 136 7.26 -1.28 -16.45
N PRO A 137 8.19 -1.03 -15.49
CA PRO A 137 7.86 -0.90 -14.07
C PRO A 137 6.86 0.24 -13.79
N ARG A 138 6.91 1.34 -14.55
CA ARG A 138 5.94 2.44 -14.40
C ARG A 138 4.53 2.03 -14.82
N ALA A 139 4.39 1.33 -15.93
CA ALA A 139 3.10 0.81 -16.38
C ALA A 139 2.55 -0.19 -15.36
N SER A 140 3.40 -1.06 -14.81
CA SER A 140 3.00 -2.01 -13.76
C SER A 140 2.51 -1.31 -12.48
N VAL A 141 3.19 -0.25 -12.04
CA VAL A 141 2.75 0.59 -10.91
C VAL A 141 1.38 1.21 -11.21
N LEU A 142 1.21 1.82 -12.38
CA LEU A 142 -0.07 2.44 -12.77
C LEU A 142 -1.19 1.40 -12.84
N ALA A 143 -0.95 0.26 -13.50
CA ALA A 143 -1.94 -0.80 -13.68
C ALA A 143 -2.43 -1.34 -12.34
N ARG A 144 -1.50 -1.75 -11.46
CA ARG A 144 -1.83 -2.33 -10.14
C ARG A 144 -2.41 -1.29 -9.19
N GLY A 145 -1.79 -0.12 -9.12
CA GLY A 145 -2.17 0.95 -8.21
C GLY A 145 -3.50 1.61 -8.55
N GLY A 146 -3.89 1.61 -9.82
CA GLY A 146 -5.18 2.13 -10.24
C GLY A 146 -6.36 1.19 -9.99
N ILE A 147 -6.14 -0.10 -9.69
CA ILE A 147 -7.23 -1.03 -9.34
C ILE A 147 -8.06 -0.51 -8.14
N PRO A 148 -7.49 -0.15 -6.97
CA PRO A 148 -8.28 0.34 -5.85
C PRO A 148 -8.78 1.79 -6.00
N ILE A 149 -8.40 2.51 -7.06
CA ILE A 149 -8.67 3.95 -7.21
C ILE A 149 -9.52 4.24 -8.45
N VAL A 150 -9.00 3.90 -9.63
CA VAL A 150 -9.63 4.19 -10.94
C VAL A 150 -10.78 3.24 -11.19
N LEU A 151 -10.61 1.94 -10.94
CA LEU A 151 -11.64 0.95 -11.23
C LEU A 151 -12.96 1.15 -10.44
N PRO A 152 -12.97 1.35 -9.11
CA PRO A 152 -14.22 1.64 -8.40
C PRO A 152 -14.83 2.98 -8.84
N THR A 153 -14.02 3.93 -9.29
CA THR A 153 -14.51 5.20 -9.84
C THR A 153 -15.24 5.00 -11.18
N LEU A 154 -14.78 4.07 -12.01
CA LEU A 154 -15.44 3.68 -13.25
C LEU A 154 -16.70 2.82 -13.02
N ALA A 155 -16.65 1.90 -12.06
CA ALA A 155 -17.73 0.96 -11.78
C ALA A 155 -18.87 1.58 -10.94
N PHE A 156 -18.55 2.50 -10.02
CA PHE A 156 -19.48 3.11 -9.08
C PHE A 156 -19.34 4.65 -9.04
N PRO A 157 -19.46 5.36 -10.17
CA PRO A 157 -19.18 6.80 -10.23
C PRO A 157 -20.03 7.63 -9.27
N ASP A 158 -21.31 7.30 -9.12
CA ASP A 158 -22.22 8.02 -8.22
C ASP A 158 -21.85 7.82 -6.75
N GLU A 159 -21.46 6.60 -6.37
CA GLU A 159 -21.07 6.30 -5.00
C GLU A 159 -19.74 6.96 -4.66
N VAL A 160 -18.72 6.77 -5.50
CA VAL A 160 -17.41 7.41 -5.33
C VAL A 160 -17.54 8.94 -5.34
N GLY A 161 -18.38 9.50 -6.22
CA GLY A 161 -18.69 10.93 -6.26
C GLY A 161 -19.24 11.44 -4.93
N ARG A 162 -20.18 10.71 -4.30
CA ARG A 162 -20.68 11.04 -2.95
C ARG A 162 -19.59 10.97 -1.88
N LEU A 163 -18.73 9.95 -1.91
CA LEU A 163 -17.62 9.85 -0.95
C LEU A 163 -16.65 11.03 -1.09
N PHE A 164 -16.30 11.41 -2.33
CA PHE A 164 -15.48 12.58 -2.61
C PHE A 164 -16.17 13.88 -2.22
N ALA A 165 -17.48 14.00 -2.42
CA ALA A 165 -18.23 15.18 -2.01
C ALA A 165 -18.23 15.34 -0.49
N TRP A 166 -18.33 14.24 0.26
CA TRP A 166 -18.15 14.28 1.72
C TRP A 166 -16.75 14.75 2.10
N LEU A 167 -15.70 14.33 1.38
CA LEU A 167 -14.32 14.69 1.71
C LEU A 167 -13.92 16.12 1.29
N ALA A 168 -14.32 16.54 0.09
CA ALA A 168 -13.79 17.74 -0.55
C ALA A 168 -14.85 18.75 -1.03
N GLY A 169 -16.14 18.44 -0.86
CA GLY A 169 -17.26 19.23 -1.35
C GLY A 169 -17.64 18.91 -2.80
N GLU A 170 -18.91 19.14 -3.15
CA GLU A 170 -19.53 18.73 -4.43
C GLU A 170 -18.74 19.19 -5.67
N ARG A 171 -18.35 20.48 -5.72
CA ARG A 171 -17.61 21.04 -6.85
C ARG A 171 -16.27 20.35 -7.07
N ASN A 172 -15.50 20.17 -6.00
CA ASN A 172 -14.17 19.55 -6.08
C ASN A 172 -14.29 18.06 -6.43
N ALA A 173 -15.27 17.39 -5.84
CA ALA A 173 -15.58 15.99 -6.12
C ALA A 173 -15.91 15.77 -7.60
N ALA A 174 -16.76 16.61 -8.20
CA ALA A 174 -17.11 16.52 -9.60
C ALA A 174 -15.88 16.65 -10.53
N VAL A 175 -14.96 17.57 -10.22
CA VAL A 175 -13.72 17.75 -11.01
C VAL A 175 -12.81 16.52 -10.89
N VAL A 176 -12.56 16.05 -9.67
CA VAL A 176 -11.71 14.86 -9.44
C VAL A 176 -12.32 13.62 -10.10
N LEU A 177 -13.63 13.44 -9.98
CA LEU A 177 -14.36 12.34 -10.61
C LEU A 177 -14.22 12.39 -12.13
N ALA A 178 -14.44 13.55 -12.76
CA ALA A 178 -14.31 13.74 -14.20
C ALA A 178 -12.90 13.41 -14.72
N LEU A 179 -11.85 13.79 -13.98
CA LEU A 179 -10.48 13.44 -14.32
C LEU A 179 -10.23 11.92 -14.24
N LEU A 180 -10.74 11.27 -13.20
CA LEU A 180 -10.58 9.83 -12.98
C LEU A 180 -11.31 8.99 -14.03
N VAL A 181 -12.56 9.33 -14.38
CA VAL A 181 -13.33 8.58 -15.38
C VAL A 181 -12.94 8.92 -16.82
N GLY A 182 -12.29 10.06 -17.04
CA GLY A 182 -11.85 10.52 -18.37
C GLY A 182 -10.37 10.22 -18.62
N PRO A 183 -9.50 11.25 -18.63
CA PRO A 183 -8.10 11.11 -19.07
C PRO A 183 -7.30 10.11 -18.23
N VAL A 184 -7.51 10.04 -16.92
CA VAL A 184 -6.77 9.10 -16.05
C VAL A 184 -7.18 7.66 -16.31
N ALA A 185 -8.47 7.39 -16.55
CA ALA A 185 -8.94 6.06 -16.93
C ALA A 185 -8.30 5.57 -18.23
N VAL A 186 -8.16 6.43 -19.23
CA VAL A 186 -7.51 6.08 -20.51
C VAL A 186 -6.05 5.68 -20.28
N VAL A 187 -5.29 6.48 -19.53
CA VAL A 187 -3.89 6.17 -19.19
C VAL A 187 -3.79 4.88 -18.38
N TRP A 188 -4.69 4.67 -17.43
CA TRP A 188 -4.74 3.47 -16.61
C TRP A 188 -5.05 2.21 -17.44
N LEU A 189 -6.04 2.27 -18.33
CA LEU A 189 -6.38 1.16 -19.23
C LEU A 189 -5.22 0.81 -20.17
N ALA A 190 -4.50 1.81 -20.69
CA ALA A 190 -3.28 1.58 -21.46
C ALA A 190 -2.20 0.87 -20.63
N ALA A 191 -2.01 1.28 -19.36
CA ALA A 191 -1.08 0.61 -18.45
C ALA A 191 -1.49 -0.83 -18.14
N VAL A 192 -2.79 -1.10 -17.95
CA VAL A 192 -3.34 -2.46 -17.77
C VAL A 192 -3.10 -3.31 -19.02
N ALA A 193 -3.31 -2.76 -20.21
CA ALA A 193 -3.06 -3.47 -21.47
C ALA A 193 -1.57 -3.87 -21.59
N VAL A 194 -0.66 -2.97 -21.22
CA VAL A 194 0.79 -3.26 -21.18
C VAL A 194 1.09 -4.38 -20.17
N GLU A 195 0.58 -4.30 -18.94
CA GLU A 195 0.80 -5.32 -17.90
C GLU A 195 0.30 -6.71 -18.35
N VAL A 196 -0.88 -6.78 -18.98
CA VAL A 196 -1.44 -8.02 -19.52
C VAL A 196 -0.60 -8.55 -20.68
N ALA A 197 -0.22 -7.68 -21.64
CA ALA A 197 0.62 -8.08 -22.77
C ALA A 197 1.97 -8.64 -22.28
N GLN A 198 2.61 -8.01 -21.30
CA GLN A 198 3.83 -8.53 -20.70
C GLN A 198 3.64 -9.90 -20.05
N ALA A 199 2.55 -10.09 -19.30
CA ALA A 199 2.27 -11.36 -18.65
C ALA A 199 2.06 -12.51 -19.66
N LEU A 200 1.54 -12.21 -20.86
CA LEU A 200 1.30 -13.19 -21.92
C LEU A 200 2.51 -13.43 -22.82
N LEU A 201 3.29 -12.39 -23.12
CA LEU A 201 4.39 -12.43 -24.11
C LEU A 201 5.76 -12.76 -23.50
N GLU A 202 5.96 -12.53 -22.20
CA GLU A 202 7.24 -12.82 -21.51
C GLU A 202 7.12 -13.92 -20.44
N PRO A 203 6.49 -15.09 -20.70
CA PRO A 203 6.27 -16.12 -19.68
C PRO A 203 7.59 -16.72 -19.16
N GLN A 204 8.66 -16.69 -19.96
CA GLN A 204 9.98 -17.22 -19.59
C GLN A 204 10.65 -16.47 -18.43
N ARG A 205 10.20 -15.24 -18.12
CA ARG A 205 10.72 -14.46 -16.98
C ARG A 205 10.06 -14.83 -15.65
N ARG A 206 9.09 -15.74 -15.68
CA ARG A 206 8.28 -16.13 -14.52
C ARG A 206 8.42 -17.63 -14.27
N ARG A 207 8.16 -18.09 -13.05
CA ARG A 207 8.10 -19.55 -12.82
C ARG A 207 6.82 -20.10 -13.46
N PRO A 208 6.82 -21.38 -13.87
CA PRO A 208 5.62 -22.03 -14.37
C PRO A 208 4.46 -21.87 -13.37
N GLY A 209 3.32 -21.34 -13.83
CA GLY A 209 2.14 -21.09 -12.99
C GLY A 209 2.06 -19.72 -12.31
N ASP A 210 3.16 -18.96 -12.22
CA ASP A 210 3.16 -17.62 -11.61
C ASP A 210 2.32 -16.62 -12.43
N ALA A 211 2.40 -16.70 -13.78
CA ALA A 211 1.62 -15.84 -14.66
C ALA A 211 0.11 -16.05 -14.49
N LEU A 212 -0.34 -17.32 -14.43
CA LEU A 212 -1.74 -17.65 -14.17
C LEU A 212 -2.16 -17.21 -12.77
N THR A 213 -1.33 -17.43 -11.75
CA THR A 213 -1.59 -16.99 -10.39
C THR A 213 -1.77 -15.48 -10.33
N ALA A 214 -0.82 -14.72 -10.90
CA ALA A 214 -0.86 -13.27 -10.95
C ALA A 214 -2.08 -12.72 -11.68
N LEU A 215 -2.44 -13.31 -12.83
CA LEU A 215 -3.62 -12.93 -13.59
C LEU A 215 -4.92 -13.29 -12.84
N SER A 216 -4.96 -14.44 -12.16
CA SER A 216 -6.10 -14.88 -11.37
C SER A 216 -6.36 -13.99 -10.15
N VAL A 217 -5.29 -13.49 -9.52
CA VAL A 217 -5.32 -12.55 -8.40
C VAL A 217 -5.71 -11.16 -8.90
N ALA A 218 -5.11 -10.68 -9.99
CA ALA A 218 -5.49 -9.41 -10.61
C ALA A 218 -6.96 -9.40 -11.03
N GLY A 219 -7.44 -10.50 -11.64
CA GLY A 219 -8.84 -10.67 -12.00
C GLY A 219 -9.77 -10.70 -10.78
N ALA A 220 -9.37 -11.34 -9.68
CA ALA A 220 -10.16 -11.33 -8.45
C ALA A 220 -10.23 -9.93 -7.81
N LEU A 221 -9.15 -9.17 -7.83
CA LEU A 221 -9.13 -7.78 -7.37
C LEU A 221 -9.99 -6.89 -8.28
N ALA A 222 -9.88 -7.04 -9.60
CA ALA A 222 -10.72 -6.31 -10.55
C ALA A 222 -12.21 -6.63 -10.34
N LEU A 223 -12.54 -7.91 -10.16
CA LEU A 223 -13.91 -8.33 -9.85
C LEU A 223 -14.41 -7.72 -8.55
N LEU A 224 -13.60 -7.72 -7.49
CA LEU A 224 -13.93 -7.11 -6.20
C LEU A 224 -14.31 -5.63 -6.36
N PHE A 225 -13.43 -4.84 -6.97
CA PHE A 225 -13.64 -3.40 -7.14
C PHE A 225 -14.68 -3.04 -8.21
N ALA A 226 -15.05 -3.97 -9.07
CA ALA A 226 -16.11 -3.77 -10.08
C ALA A 226 -17.50 -4.17 -9.61
N THR A 227 -17.62 -4.96 -8.52
CA THR A 227 -18.92 -5.56 -8.11
C THR A 227 -19.31 -5.29 -6.66
N VAL A 228 -18.34 -5.02 -5.78
CA VAL A 228 -18.59 -4.77 -4.36
C VAL A 228 -18.52 -3.26 -4.09
N PRO A 229 -19.42 -2.71 -3.25
CA PRO A 229 -19.42 -1.28 -2.93
C PRO A 229 -18.03 -0.77 -2.53
N PRO A 230 -17.60 0.43 -3.00
CA PRO A 230 -16.22 0.89 -2.91
C PRO A 230 -15.59 0.83 -1.51
N LEU A 231 -16.34 1.17 -0.46
CA LEU A 231 -15.82 1.15 0.91
C LEU A 231 -15.52 -0.26 1.40
N LEU A 232 -16.41 -1.22 1.10
CA LEU A 232 -16.22 -2.61 1.47
C LEU A 232 -15.12 -3.26 0.62
N ALA A 233 -15.08 -2.98 -0.68
CA ALA A 233 -14.02 -3.44 -1.57
C ALA A 233 -12.64 -2.95 -1.07
N PHE A 234 -12.53 -1.66 -0.75
CA PHE A 234 -11.31 -1.08 -0.18
C PHE A 234 -10.94 -1.71 1.17
N ALA A 235 -11.90 -1.88 2.09
CA ALA A 235 -11.66 -2.49 3.39
C ALA A 235 -11.08 -3.91 3.27
N LEU A 236 -11.65 -4.74 2.39
CA LEU A 236 -11.20 -6.11 2.13
C LEU A 236 -9.83 -6.15 1.44
N TYR A 237 -9.64 -5.32 0.41
CA TYR A 237 -8.36 -5.20 -0.27
C TYR A 237 -7.24 -4.74 0.69
N PHE A 238 -7.49 -3.67 1.43
CA PHE A 238 -6.52 -3.05 2.31
C PHE A 238 -6.08 -3.99 3.43
N SER A 239 -7.02 -4.72 4.04
CA SER A 239 -6.74 -5.62 5.17
C SER A 239 -6.21 -6.99 4.73
N LEU A 240 -6.85 -7.65 3.75
CA LEU A 240 -6.57 -9.05 3.40
C LEU A 240 -5.50 -9.22 2.31
N PHE A 241 -5.22 -8.17 1.54
CA PHE A 241 -4.23 -8.21 0.48
C PHE A 241 -3.05 -7.30 0.77
N HIS A 242 -3.28 -5.99 0.80
CA HIS A 242 -2.21 -5.00 0.91
C HIS A 242 -1.44 -5.10 2.24
N ALA A 243 -2.13 -4.96 3.37
CA ALA A 243 -1.50 -4.97 4.70
C ALA A 243 -0.77 -6.28 4.99
N SER A 244 -1.38 -7.43 4.67
CA SER A 244 -0.75 -8.74 4.85
C SER A 244 0.49 -8.91 3.97
N ARG A 245 0.45 -8.44 2.72
CA ARG A 245 1.59 -8.52 1.80
C ARG A 245 2.72 -7.58 2.24
N ALA A 246 2.38 -6.40 2.75
CA ALA A 246 3.34 -5.46 3.34
C ALA A 246 4.01 -6.05 4.59
N LEU A 247 3.24 -6.69 5.47
CA LEU A 247 3.76 -7.35 6.67
C LEU A 247 4.71 -8.51 6.32
N LEU A 248 4.34 -9.37 5.37
CA LEU A 248 5.22 -10.44 4.87
C LEU A 248 6.54 -9.87 4.31
N GLN A 249 6.48 -8.76 3.58
CA GLN A 249 7.66 -8.08 3.06
C GLN A 249 8.52 -7.45 4.15
N ALA A 250 7.92 -6.82 5.15
CA ALA A 250 8.64 -6.18 6.26
C ALA A 250 9.39 -7.20 7.13
N THR A 251 8.87 -8.43 7.23
CA THR A 251 9.50 -9.55 7.96
C THR A 251 10.45 -10.38 7.09
N ALA A 252 10.56 -10.07 5.80
CA ALA A 252 11.40 -10.79 4.87
C ALA A 252 12.88 -10.72 5.32
N GLY A 253 13.52 -11.87 5.48
CA GLY A 253 14.95 -11.95 5.81
C GLY A 253 15.27 -11.92 7.31
N GLU A 254 14.29 -11.95 8.22
CA GLU A 254 14.52 -12.05 9.68
C GLU A 254 15.09 -13.41 10.16
N GLY A 255 15.49 -14.32 9.26
CA GLY A 255 16.18 -15.58 9.58
C GLY A 255 15.47 -16.54 10.55
N THR A 256 14.19 -16.31 10.83
CA THR A 256 13.38 -17.01 11.85
C THR A 256 12.13 -17.58 11.21
N ASP A 257 11.44 -18.46 11.94
CA ASP A 257 10.12 -18.96 11.54
C ASP A 257 9.18 -17.78 11.20
N PRO A 258 8.50 -17.79 10.03
CA PRO A 258 7.66 -16.68 9.57
C PRO A 258 6.59 -16.25 10.57
N ARG A 259 5.99 -17.18 11.32
CA ARG A 259 4.95 -16.85 12.32
C ARG A 259 5.55 -16.06 13.47
N THR A 260 6.75 -16.45 13.90
CA THR A 260 7.49 -15.76 14.96
C THR A 260 7.92 -14.36 14.52
N ALA A 261 8.40 -14.20 13.28
CA ALA A 261 8.78 -12.90 12.71
C ALA A 261 7.57 -11.96 12.62
N ILE A 262 6.44 -12.45 12.09
CA ILE A 262 5.17 -11.71 12.03
C ILE A 262 4.69 -11.34 13.44
N GLY A 263 4.75 -12.25 14.41
CA GLY A 263 4.36 -11.98 15.79
C GLY A 263 5.23 -10.92 16.48
N ARG A 264 6.52 -10.82 16.15
CA ARG A 264 7.37 -9.71 16.60
C ARG A 264 7.03 -8.40 15.90
N ALA A 265 6.83 -8.43 14.58
CA ALA A 265 6.45 -7.25 13.81
C ALA A 265 5.13 -6.65 14.33
N MET A 266 4.11 -7.49 14.54
CA MET A 266 2.84 -7.04 15.11
C MET A 266 3.02 -6.40 16.49
N ARG A 267 3.83 -6.99 17.38
CA ARG A 267 4.12 -6.41 18.71
C ARG A 267 4.82 -5.06 18.61
N ASP A 268 5.80 -4.93 17.72
CA ASP A 268 6.52 -3.66 17.51
C ASP A 268 5.62 -2.57 16.92
N ALA A 269 4.60 -2.96 16.15
CA ALA A 269 3.63 -2.07 15.55
C ALA A 269 2.53 -1.59 16.53
N VAL A 270 2.34 -2.24 17.69
CA VAL A 270 1.26 -1.90 18.64
C VAL A 270 1.29 -0.43 19.08
N PRO A 271 2.42 0.15 19.53
CA PRO A 271 2.42 1.52 20.08
C PRO A 271 1.99 2.57 19.06
N LEU A 272 2.53 2.50 17.83
CA LEU A 272 2.17 3.41 16.76
C LEU A 272 0.76 3.14 16.21
N SER A 273 0.30 1.88 16.26
CA SER A 273 -1.09 1.53 15.89
C SER A 273 -2.10 2.13 16.88
N ILE A 274 -1.82 2.05 18.20
CA ILE A 274 -2.65 2.68 19.24
C ILE A 274 -2.66 4.21 19.06
N ALA A 275 -1.50 4.81 18.81
CA ALA A 275 -1.40 6.25 18.54
C ALA A 275 -2.23 6.66 17.31
N ALA A 276 -2.15 5.90 16.21
CA ALA A 276 -2.95 6.13 15.02
C ALA A 276 -4.47 6.02 15.29
N ILE A 277 -4.90 5.01 16.05
CA ILE A 277 -6.32 4.86 16.45
C ILE A 277 -6.76 6.06 17.31
N ALA A 278 -5.94 6.51 18.26
CA ALA A 278 -6.23 7.66 19.09
C ALA A 278 -6.35 8.95 18.25
N ILE A 279 -5.46 9.16 17.27
CA ILE A 279 -5.54 10.28 16.32
C ILE A 279 -6.83 10.19 15.49
N GLY A 280 -7.21 9.00 15.02
CA GLY A 280 -8.47 8.78 14.31
C GLY A 280 -9.69 9.15 15.15
N ALA A 281 -9.71 8.75 16.42
CA ALA A 281 -10.76 9.11 17.36
C ALA A 281 -10.81 10.63 17.59
N ILE A 282 -9.66 11.29 17.75
CA ILE A 282 -9.59 12.76 17.86
C ILE A 282 -10.15 13.42 16.59
N LEU A 283 -9.71 13.01 15.40
CA LEU A 283 -10.21 13.53 14.13
C LEU A 283 -11.73 13.37 13.98
N PHE A 284 -12.29 12.27 14.50
CA PHE A 284 -13.74 12.05 14.55
C PHE A 284 -14.45 13.05 15.48
N LEU A 285 -13.90 13.32 16.67
CA LEU A 285 -14.48 14.29 17.61
C LEU A 285 -14.49 15.73 17.08
N PHE A 286 -13.57 16.06 16.17
CA PHE A 286 -13.52 17.36 15.48
C PHE A 286 -14.45 17.47 14.26
N GLN A 287 -15.21 16.42 13.92
CA GLN A 287 -16.18 16.50 12.84
C GLN A 287 -17.41 17.32 13.25
N PRO A 288 -17.99 18.14 12.35
CA PRO A 288 -19.23 18.85 12.63
C PRO A 288 -20.35 17.90 13.04
N ALA A 289 -21.17 18.32 14.00
CA ALA A 289 -22.38 17.60 14.37
C ALA A 289 -23.29 17.44 13.14
N GLY A 290 -23.73 16.21 12.87
CA GLY A 290 -24.47 15.87 11.66
C GLY A 290 -24.59 14.35 11.49
N ALA A 291 -24.71 13.90 10.23
CA ALA A 291 -24.79 12.47 9.95
C ALA A 291 -23.48 11.75 10.33
N ALA A 292 -23.60 10.67 11.11
CA ALA A 292 -22.45 9.88 11.57
C ALA A 292 -21.64 9.29 10.41
N THR A 293 -22.30 8.91 9.31
CA THR A 293 -21.68 8.28 8.13
C THR A 293 -20.58 9.16 7.50
N PRO A 294 -20.86 10.42 7.07
CA PRO A 294 -19.81 11.34 6.61
C PRO A 294 -18.71 11.61 7.65
N ALA A 295 -19.06 11.69 8.94
CA ALA A 295 -18.09 11.99 10.00
C ALA A 295 -17.07 10.85 10.18
N VAL A 296 -17.53 9.60 10.26
CA VAL A 296 -16.64 8.42 10.33
C VAL A 296 -15.77 8.34 9.08
N LEU A 297 -16.36 8.52 7.90
CA LEU A 297 -15.63 8.45 6.64
C LEU A 297 -14.52 9.51 6.58
N ARG A 298 -14.83 10.78 6.89
CA ARG A 298 -13.84 11.86 6.94
C ARG A 298 -12.72 11.52 7.90
N ALA A 299 -13.04 11.12 9.13
CA ALA A 299 -12.03 10.79 10.13
C ALA A 299 -11.08 9.67 9.66
N VAL A 300 -11.62 8.60 9.08
CA VAL A 300 -10.83 7.48 8.55
C VAL A 300 -9.91 7.94 7.41
N PHE A 301 -10.43 8.64 6.41
CA PHE A 301 -9.62 9.01 5.24
C PHE A 301 -8.64 10.16 5.52
N LEU A 302 -8.97 11.10 6.42
CA LEU A 302 -8.01 12.10 6.91
C LEU A 302 -6.87 11.41 7.69
N LEU A 303 -7.19 10.43 8.54
CA LEU A 303 -6.19 9.64 9.24
C LEU A 303 -5.29 8.90 8.26
N LEU A 304 -5.88 8.12 7.34
CA LEU A 304 -5.12 7.38 6.34
C LEU A 304 -4.20 8.32 5.56
N SER A 305 -4.73 9.44 5.05
CA SER A 305 -3.94 10.46 4.34
C SER A 305 -2.79 11.01 5.18
N ALA A 306 -3.04 11.38 6.43
CA ALA A 306 -2.04 11.93 7.35
C ALA A 306 -0.93 10.93 7.73
N LEU A 307 -1.20 9.62 7.66
CA LEU A 307 -0.21 8.56 7.88
C LEU A 307 0.53 8.18 6.59
N THR A 308 -0.14 8.20 5.43
CA THR A 308 0.46 7.79 4.16
C THR A 308 1.62 8.68 3.74
N VAL A 309 1.52 10.01 3.93
CA VAL A 309 2.58 10.95 3.51
C VAL A 309 3.91 10.70 4.25
N PRO A 310 3.97 10.69 5.59
CA PRO A 310 5.22 10.37 6.30
C PRO A 310 5.71 8.95 6.04
N HIS A 311 4.80 7.96 5.91
CA HIS A 311 5.16 6.59 5.55
C HIS A 311 5.91 6.52 4.20
N MET A 312 5.32 7.13 3.16
CA MET A 312 5.92 7.17 1.81
C MET A 312 7.23 7.95 1.78
N TRP A 313 7.32 9.03 2.57
CA TRP A 313 8.57 9.77 2.72
C TRP A 313 9.66 8.90 3.35
N LEU A 314 9.35 8.16 4.42
CA LEU A 314 10.30 7.28 5.10
C LEU A 314 10.77 6.15 4.17
N GLU A 315 9.85 5.50 3.46
CA GLU A 315 10.17 4.46 2.50
C GLU A 315 11.08 5.00 1.38
N HIS A 316 10.78 6.19 0.87
CA HIS A 316 11.61 6.83 -0.15
C HIS A 316 13.03 7.15 0.36
N ARG A 317 13.15 7.66 1.59
CA ARG A 317 14.45 7.94 2.23
C ARG A 317 15.29 6.67 2.37
N LEU A 318 14.69 5.57 2.83
CA LEU A 318 15.38 4.30 2.97
C LEU A 318 15.86 3.73 1.63
N ARG A 319 15.06 3.90 0.56
CA ARG A 319 15.46 3.48 -0.79
C ARG A 319 16.67 4.29 -1.29
N ILE A 320 16.67 5.61 -1.10
CA ILE A 320 17.81 6.46 -1.47
C ILE A 320 19.07 6.06 -0.70
N ASP A 321 18.95 5.83 0.61
CA ASP A 321 20.08 5.44 1.44
C ASP A 321 20.66 4.09 1.01
N ALA A 322 19.80 3.12 0.69
CA ALA A 322 20.22 1.81 0.16
C ALA A 322 20.94 1.93 -1.19
N ASP A 323 20.41 2.72 -2.13
CA ASP A 323 21.05 2.95 -3.44
C ASP A 323 22.40 3.65 -3.29
N SER A 324 22.49 4.61 -2.36
CA SER A 324 23.73 5.33 -2.08
C SER A 324 24.81 4.39 -1.49
N MET A 325 24.41 3.46 -0.62
CA MET A 325 25.29 2.45 -0.06
C MET A 325 25.79 1.48 -1.13
N SER A 326 24.90 0.97 -1.98
CA SER A 326 25.27 0.06 -3.09
C SER A 326 26.34 0.69 -3.99
N LYS A 327 26.14 1.95 -4.40
CA LYS A 327 27.11 2.69 -5.24
C LYS A 327 28.46 2.87 -4.55
N ARG A 328 28.49 3.07 -3.23
CA ARG A 328 29.75 3.19 -2.47
C ARG A 328 30.50 1.86 -2.42
N LEU A 329 29.79 0.76 -2.21
CA LEU A 329 30.38 -0.58 -2.20
C LEU A 329 30.92 -0.97 -3.58
N GLU A 330 30.18 -0.69 -4.65
CA GLU A 330 30.65 -0.89 -6.03
C GLU A 330 31.91 -0.06 -6.32
N ALA A 331 31.93 1.21 -5.91
CA ALA A 331 33.08 2.08 -6.09
C ALA A 331 34.31 1.63 -5.28
N ALA A 332 34.10 1.02 -4.10
CA ALA A 332 35.17 0.46 -3.28
C ALA A 332 35.76 -0.81 -3.91
N ALA A 333 34.90 -1.72 -4.39
CA ALA A 333 35.34 -2.94 -5.09
C ALA A 333 36.16 -2.62 -6.35
N VAL A 334 35.73 -1.63 -7.14
CA VAL A 334 36.48 -1.19 -8.34
C VAL A 334 37.84 -0.55 -7.99
N ARG A 335 37.99 0.02 -6.79
CA ARG A 335 39.28 0.56 -6.32
C ARG A 335 40.23 -0.53 -5.83
N GLU A 336 39.72 -1.60 -5.22
CA GLU A 336 40.54 -2.75 -4.80
C GLU A 336 41.00 -3.62 -6.00
N GLU A 337 40.26 -3.59 -7.11
CA GLU A 337 40.64 -4.29 -8.35
C GLU A 337 41.61 -3.51 -9.27
N ARG A 338 41.99 -2.27 -8.92
CA ARG A 338 43.06 -1.55 -9.64
C ARG A 338 44.42 -1.82 -8.95
N PRO A 339 45.36 -2.52 -9.61
CA PRO A 339 46.69 -2.80 -9.06
C PRO A 339 47.54 -1.55 -8.86
#